data_AF-A0A817LW47-F1
#
_entry.id   AF-A0A817LW47-F1
#
_cell.length_a   1.000
_cell.length_b   1.000
_cell.length_c   1.000
_cell.angle_alpha   90.00
_cell.angle_beta   90.00
_cell.angle_gamma   90.00
#
_symmetry.space_group_name_H-M   'P 1'
#
loop_
_entity.id
_entity.type
_entity.pdbx_description
1 polymer ?
#
loop_
_entity_poly.entity_id
_entity_poly.type
_entity_poly.pdbx_seq_one_letter_code
_entity_poly.pdbx_strand_id
1 'polypeptide(L)'
;MSSVRVRFAPSPTGQLHFGGLRTALYNYLFAKSFNGKFLLRIEDTDRERIVPGSMEQIQSILKWTRLQPDEPPITQSERVEIYRKYLNKLFGKLNHQNQPHIYRCFCSVDRLMLLRHECKRRSQPYRYDGRCKQLTEKQQNFIIDNNDI
;
A
#
# COMPACT_ATOMS: atom_id res chain seq x y z
N MET A 1 -9.66 -27.66 -2.75
CA MET A 1 -9.98 -26.38 -2.09
C MET A 1 -8.70 -25.81 -1.49
N SER A 2 -8.39 -24.54 -1.74
CA SER A 2 -7.25 -23.87 -1.08
C SER A 2 -7.56 -23.67 0.41
N SER A 3 -6.61 -23.96 1.29
CA SER A 3 -6.73 -23.67 2.73
C SER A 3 -6.93 -22.16 2.96
N VAL A 4 -7.83 -21.80 3.90
CA VAL A 4 -8.11 -20.40 4.26
C VAL A 4 -6.85 -19.75 4.82
N ARG A 5 -6.48 -18.58 4.28
CA ARG A 5 -5.36 -17.77 4.77
C ARG A 5 -5.79 -16.32 4.86
N VAL A 6 -5.69 -15.75 6.05
CA VAL A 6 -6.04 -14.35 6.31
C VAL A 6 -4.88 -13.62 6.96
N ARG A 7 -4.87 -12.30 6.88
CA ARG A 7 -3.83 -11.49 7.53
C ARG A 7 -4.39 -10.29 8.26
N PHE A 8 -3.83 -10.03 9.43
CA PHE A 8 -3.87 -8.73 10.09
C PHE A 8 -2.68 -7.90 9.63
N ALA A 9 -2.93 -6.70 9.09
CA ALA A 9 -1.92 -5.87 8.44
C ALA A 9 -1.84 -4.45 9.04
N PRO A 10 -1.32 -4.29 10.26
CA PRO A 10 -1.20 -2.98 10.91
C PRO A 10 0.02 -2.21 10.39
N SER A 11 -0.11 -0.88 10.31
CA SER A 11 1.03 0.02 10.12
C SER A 11 1.58 0.47 11.49
N PRO A 12 2.90 0.50 11.71
CA PRO A 12 3.52 0.86 12.99
C PRO A 12 3.54 2.38 13.20
N THR A 13 2.37 3.02 13.10
CA THR A 13 2.20 4.49 13.11
C THR A 13 1.65 5.03 14.44
N GLY A 14 1.73 4.22 15.50
CA GLY A 14 1.16 4.53 16.80
C GLY A 14 0.67 3.29 17.53
N GLN A 15 -0.20 3.49 18.52
CA GLN A 15 -0.74 2.41 19.34
C GLN A 15 -1.83 1.62 18.60
N LEU A 16 -1.90 0.33 18.88
CA LEU A 16 -2.99 -0.51 18.36
C LEU A 16 -4.31 -0.15 19.05
N HIS A 17 -5.20 0.52 18.33
CA HIS A 17 -6.54 0.83 18.83
C HIS A 17 -7.46 -0.40 18.84
N PHE A 18 -8.54 -0.33 19.63
CA PHE A 18 -9.56 -1.38 19.73
C PHE A 18 -10.14 -1.83 18.39
N GLY A 19 -10.34 -0.91 17.44
CA GLY A 19 -10.82 -1.25 16.10
C GLY A 19 -9.85 -2.17 15.34
N GLY A 20 -8.54 -1.96 15.51
CA GLY A 20 -7.49 -2.81 14.95
C GLY A 20 -7.49 -4.18 15.62
N LEU A 21 -7.57 -4.22 16.95
CA LEU A 21 -7.62 -5.48 17.70
C LEU A 21 -8.87 -6.31 17.35
N ARG A 22 -10.03 -5.67 17.18
CA ARG A 22 -11.26 -6.33 16.72
C ARG A 22 -11.06 -6.97 15.34
N THR A 23 -10.40 -6.27 14.43
CA THR A 23 -10.04 -6.81 13.11
C THR A 23 -9.13 -8.03 13.23
N ALA A 24 -8.11 -7.96 14.09
CA ALA A 24 -7.22 -9.10 14.35
C ALA A 24 -7.99 -10.31 14.90
N LEU A 25 -8.90 -10.09 15.86
CA LEU A 25 -9.76 -11.11 16.45
C LEU A 25 -10.64 -11.80 15.40
N TYR A 26 -11.34 -11.03 14.54
CA TYR A 26 -12.19 -11.61 13.50
C TYR A 26 -11.40 -12.44 12.49
N ASN A 27 -10.23 -11.95 12.06
CA ASN A 27 -9.36 -12.72 11.18
C ASN A 27 -8.90 -14.02 11.87
N TYR A 28 -8.49 -13.94 13.13
CA TYR A 28 -8.07 -15.11 13.89
C TYR A 28 -9.19 -16.16 14.02
N LEU A 29 -10.39 -15.75 14.47
CA LEU A 29 -11.53 -16.65 14.64
C LEU A 29 -11.96 -17.28 13.30
N PHE A 30 -12.00 -16.49 12.22
CA PHE A 30 -12.30 -16.98 10.89
C PHE A 30 -11.25 -17.99 10.40
N ALA A 31 -9.96 -17.73 10.61
CA ALA A 31 -8.93 -18.71 10.27
C ALA A 31 -9.14 -20.02 11.04
N LYS A 32 -9.37 -19.95 12.36
CA LYS A 32 -9.53 -21.14 13.20
C LYS A 32 -10.81 -21.92 12.87
N SER A 33 -11.92 -21.26 12.54
CA SER A 33 -13.17 -21.95 12.18
C SER A 33 -13.07 -22.75 10.88
N PHE A 34 -12.10 -22.44 10.02
CA PHE A 34 -11.85 -23.13 8.74
C PHE A 34 -10.54 -23.91 8.73
N ASN A 35 -9.93 -24.20 9.89
CA ASN A 35 -8.60 -24.83 9.99
C ASN A 35 -7.54 -24.16 9.09
N GLY A 36 -7.65 -22.84 8.93
CA GLY A 36 -6.80 -21.99 8.13
C GLY A 36 -5.64 -21.38 8.91
N LYS A 37 -5.01 -20.38 8.31
CA LYS A 37 -3.86 -19.65 8.85
C LYS A 37 -4.18 -18.17 9.08
N PHE A 38 -3.86 -17.69 10.27
CA PHE A 38 -3.85 -16.29 10.65
C PHE A 38 -2.42 -15.75 10.57
N LEU A 39 -2.21 -14.70 9.78
CA LEU A 39 -0.89 -14.15 9.47
C LEU A 39 -0.78 -12.70 9.99
N LEU A 40 0.44 -12.29 10.33
CA LEU A 40 0.77 -10.89 10.65
C LEU A 40 1.67 -10.30 9.57
N ARG A 41 1.31 -9.12 9.07
CA ARG A 41 2.11 -8.38 8.11
C ARG A 41 2.25 -6.93 8.53
N ILE A 42 3.46 -6.49 8.81
CA ILE A 42 3.73 -5.11 9.24
C ILE A 42 3.83 -4.21 8.01
N GLU A 43 2.95 -3.23 7.91
CA GLU A 43 2.84 -2.28 6.80
C GLU A 43 3.66 -1.00 7.10
N ASP A 44 4.98 -1.12 7.06
CA ASP A 44 5.99 -0.10 7.44
C ASP A 44 6.62 0.65 6.24
N THR A 45 5.92 0.70 5.11
CA THR A 45 6.44 1.34 3.89
C THR A 45 6.51 2.86 3.98
N ASP A 46 5.68 3.48 4.83
CA ASP A 46 5.66 4.91 5.11
C ASP A 46 6.58 5.23 6.30
N ARG A 47 7.87 5.40 6.03
CA ARG A 47 8.92 5.54 7.05
C ARG A 47 8.76 6.78 7.92
N GLU A 48 8.25 7.87 7.36
CA GLU A 48 8.09 9.15 8.07
C GLU A 48 7.05 9.06 9.20
N ARG A 49 6.12 8.11 9.09
CA ARG A 49 5.04 7.90 10.06
C ARG A 49 5.35 6.82 11.09
N ILE A 50 6.50 6.17 11.01
CA ILE A 50 6.85 5.08 11.93
C ILE A 50 7.08 5.66 13.33
N VAL A 51 6.40 5.08 14.31
CA VAL A 51 6.60 5.39 15.73
C VAL A 51 7.50 4.29 16.34
N PRO A 52 8.67 4.64 16.90
CA PRO A 52 9.54 3.67 17.56
C PRO A 52 8.79 2.91 18.66
N GLY A 53 8.99 1.58 18.74
CA GLY A 53 8.32 0.72 19.73
C GLY A 53 6.91 0.26 19.33
N SER A 54 6.30 0.83 18.28
CA SER A 54 4.94 0.44 17.85
C SER A 54 4.87 -1.01 17.37
N MET A 55 5.90 -1.51 16.69
CA MET A 55 5.92 -2.88 16.19
C MET A 55 5.96 -3.89 17.34
N GLU A 56 6.79 -3.64 18.35
CA GLU A 56 6.91 -4.44 19.57
C GLU A 56 5.60 -4.40 20.37
N GLN A 57 4.99 -3.22 20.49
CA GLN A 57 3.72 -3.04 21.17
C GLN A 57 2.60 -3.86 20.49
N ILE A 58 2.50 -3.82 19.15
CA ILE A 58 1.53 -4.63 18.40
C ILE A 58 1.73 -6.11 18.70
N GLN A 59 2.97 -6.61 18.62
CA GLN A 59 3.27 -8.02 18.88
C GLN A 59 2.97 -8.41 20.33
N SER A 60 3.28 -7.55 21.29
CA SER A 60 2.98 -7.74 22.71
C SER A 60 1.47 -7.85 22.97
N ILE A 61 0.66 -6.98 22.36
CA ILE A 61 -0.81 -7.01 22.49
C ILE A 61 -1.38 -8.30 21.88
N LEU A 62 -0.90 -8.72 20.70
CA LEU A 62 -1.34 -9.96 20.08
C LEU A 62 -0.97 -11.19 20.94
N LYS A 63 0.22 -11.18 21.54
CA LYS A 63 0.65 -12.22 22.48
C LYS A 63 -0.24 -12.24 23.74
N TRP A 64 -0.51 -11.08 24.33
CA TRP A 64 -1.35 -10.94 25.52
C TRP A 64 -2.79 -11.43 25.27
N THR A 65 -3.35 -11.11 24.11
CA THR A 65 -4.70 -11.54 23.70
C THR A 65 -4.74 -12.97 23.14
N ARG A 66 -3.61 -13.68 23.08
CA ARG A 66 -3.45 -15.03 22.51
C ARG A 66 -3.82 -15.12 21.02
N LEU A 67 -3.78 -14.00 20.29
CA LEU A 67 -3.99 -13.92 18.84
C LEU A 67 -2.66 -14.12 18.12
N GLN A 68 -2.04 -15.29 18.31
CA GLN A 68 -0.72 -15.57 17.76
C GLN A 68 -0.80 -15.89 16.25
N PRO A 69 0.04 -15.25 15.41
CA PRO A 69 0.20 -15.62 14.01
C PRO A 69 0.71 -17.05 13.87
N ASP A 70 0.20 -17.77 12.87
CA ASP A 70 0.60 -19.15 12.57
C ASP A 70 1.93 -19.25 11.82
N GLU A 71 2.45 -18.12 11.31
CA GLU A 71 3.73 -17.99 10.60
C GLU A 71 4.48 -16.76 11.12
N PRO A 72 5.82 -16.69 10.98
CA PRO A 72 6.59 -15.51 11.36
C PRO A 72 6.03 -14.23 10.71
N PRO A 73 5.97 -13.11 11.46
CA PRO A 73 5.53 -11.83 10.91
C PRO A 73 6.38 -11.43 9.70
N ILE A 74 5.73 -10.80 8.72
CA ILE A 74 6.40 -10.30 7.51
C ILE A 74 6.40 -8.78 7.51
N THR A 75 7.58 -8.17 7.33
CA THR A 75 7.75 -6.71 7.19
C THR A 75 7.69 -6.30 5.72
N GLN A 76 7.02 -5.19 5.38
CA GLN A 76 6.92 -4.75 3.98
C GLN A 76 8.19 -4.04 3.48
N SER A 77 8.88 -3.28 4.32
CA SER A 77 10.12 -2.59 3.93
C SER A 77 11.25 -3.56 3.50
N GLU A 78 11.21 -4.81 3.95
CA GLU A 78 12.16 -5.88 3.58
C GLU A 78 11.86 -6.51 2.20
N ARG A 79 10.77 -6.11 1.53
CA ARG A 79 10.24 -6.79 0.32
C ARG A 79 10.31 -5.98 -0.96
N VAL A 80 11.16 -4.95 -0.96
CA VAL A 80 11.31 -4.00 -2.09
C VAL A 80 11.53 -4.69 -3.43
N GLU A 81 12.32 -5.78 -3.45
CA GLU A 81 12.60 -6.53 -4.68
C GLU A 81 11.35 -7.17 -5.29
N ILE A 82 10.43 -7.66 -4.45
CA ILE A 82 9.17 -8.25 -4.89
C ILE A 82 8.31 -7.17 -5.55
N TYR A 83 8.21 -6.00 -4.95
CA TYR A 83 7.47 -4.88 -5.53
C TYR A 83 8.07 -4.45 -6.86
N ARG A 84 9.39 -4.31 -6.95
CA ARG A 84 10.10 -3.97 -8.20
C ARG A 84 9.83 -5.01 -9.29
N LYS A 85 9.90 -6.30 -8.96
CA LYS A 85 9.58 -7.41 -9.88
C LYS A 85 8.15 -7.30 -10.43
N TYR A 86 7.17 -7.04 -9.57
CA TYR A 86 5.77 -6.93 -10.02
C TYR A 86 5.47 -5.62 -10.76
N LEU A 87 6.10 -4.50 -10.37
CA LEU A 87 6.03 -3.25 -11.13
C LEU A 87 6.57 -3.44 -12.55
N ASN A 88 7.73 -4.08 -12.70
CA ASN A 88 8.31 -4.40 -14.01
C ASN A 88 7.40 -5.30 -14.85
N LYS A 89 6.67 -6.23 -14.22
CA LYS A 89 5.68 -7.07 -14.91
C LYS A 89 4.44 -6.31 -15.37
N LEU A 90 4.14 -5.15 -14.78
CA LEU A 90 2.99 -4.33 -15.14
C LEU A 90 3.33 -3.28 -16.21
N PHE A 91 4.59 -2.84 -16.27
CA PHE A 91 5.07 -1.96 -17.33
C PHE A 91 4.87 -2.62 -18.70
N GLY A 92 4.38 -1.83 -19.66
CA GLY A 92 4.10 -2.30 -21.02
C GLY A 92 2.86 -3.17 -21.18
N LYS A 93 2.19 -3.60 -20.10
CA LYS A 93 0.92 -4.34 -20.20
C LYS A 93 -0.25 -3.40 -20.46
N LEU A 94 -1.13 -3.81 -21.36
CA LEU A 94 -2.39 -3.13 -21.64
C LEU A 94 -3.55 -3.83 -20.93
N ASN A 95 -4.49 -3.05 -20.43
CA ASN A 95 -5.75 -3.53 -19.85
C ASN A 95 -6.77 -3.92 -20.94
N HIS A 96 -7.95 -4.38 -20.53
CA HIS A 96 -9.03 -4.77 -21.45
C HIS A 96 -9.52 -3.64 -22.39
N GLN A 97 -9.21 -2.38 -22.08
CA GLN A 97 -9.55 -1.20 -22.89
C GLN A 97 -8.36 -0.72 -23.74
N ASN A 98 -7.33 -1.56 -23.93
CA ASN A 98 -6.13 -1.24 -24.70
C ASN A 98 -5.33 -0.03 -24.15
N GLN A 99 -5.40 0.21 -22.84
CA GLN A 99 -4.66 1.28 -22.15
C GLN A 99 -3.59 0.71 -21.23
N PRO A 100 -2.45 1.39 -21.02
CA PRO A 100 -1.41 0.93 -20.09
C PRO A 100 -1.95 0.71 -18.67
N HIS A 101 -1.60 -0.42 -18.05
CA HIS A 101 -1.92 -0.68 -16.64
C HIS A 101 -1.25 0.32 -15.70
N ILE A 102 -0.03 0.75 -16.04
CA ILE A 102 0.75 1.75 -15.31
C ILE A 102 1.48 2.66 -16.29
N TYR A 103 1.79 3.88 -15.85
CA TYR A 103 2.56 4.88 -16.59
C TYR A 103 3.36 5.74 -15.61
N ARG A 104 4.45 6.36 -16.08
CA ARG A 104 5.24 7.29 -15.27
C ARG A 104 4.51 8.63 -15.16
N CYS A 105 4.48 9.18 -13.95
CA CYS A 105 3.89 10.49 -13.68
C CYS A 105 5.02 11.47 -13.33
N PHE A 106 5.02 12.62 -14.00
CA PHE A 106 6.00 13.70 -13.81
C PHE A 106 5.31 15.00 -13.36
N CYS A 107 4.14 14.88 -12.71
CA CYS A 107 3.44 16.06 -12.20
C CYS A 107 4.11 16.55 -10.92
N SER A 108 4.53 17.81 -10.91
CA SER A 108 5.03 18.47 -9.70
C SER A 108 3.96 18.56 -8.61
N VAL A 109 4.41 18.69 -7.37
CA VAL A 109 3.52 18.90 -6.21
C VAL A 109 2.67 20.17 -6.41
N ASP A 110 3.28 21.26 -6.90
CA ASP A 110 2.58 22.52 -7.18
C ASP A 110 1.44 22.36 -8.18
N ARG A 111 1.67 21.60 -9.27
CA ARG A 111 0.62 21.29 -10.22
C ARG A 111 -0.54 20.54 -9.56
N LEU A 112 -0.23 19.53 -8.73
CA LEU A 112 -1.26 18.76 -8.05
C LEU A 112 -2.03 19.63 -7.03
N MET A 113 -1.37 20.60 -6.40
CA MET A 113 -2.03 21.59 -5.55
C MET A 113 -2.98 22.49 -6.35
N LEU A 114 -2.54 23.02 -7.49
CA LEU A 114 -3.40 23.81 -8.38
C LEU A 114 -4.64 23.02 -8.81
N LEU A 115 -4.46 21.75 -9.22
CA LEU A 115 -5.57 20.87 -9.57
C LEU A 115 -6.55 20.67 -8.40
N ARG A 116 -6.05 20.48 -7.17
CA ARG A 116 -6.89 20.40 -5.96
C ARG A 116 -7.68 21.69 -5.74
N HIS A 117 -7.06 22.85 -5.89
CA HIS A 117 -7.72 24.15 -5.74
C HIS A 117 -8.80 24.36 -6.81
N GLU A 118 -8.56 23.97 -8.05
CA GLU A 118 -9.55 24.05 -9.13
C GLU A 118 -10.76 23.15 -8.89
N CYS A 119 -10.53 21.89 -8.48
CA CYS A 119 -11.62 20.99 -8.09
C CYS A 119 -12.46 21.57 -6.96
N LYS A 120 -11.80 22.12 -5.92
CA LYS A 120 -12.48 22.77 -4.79
C LYS A 120 -13.31 23.97 -5.24
N ARG A 121 -12.77 24.83 -6.11
CA ARG A 121 -13.49 25.99 -6.68
C ARG A 121 -14.73 25.55 -7.46
N ARG A 122 -14.65 24.42 -8.14
CA ARG A 122 -15.77 23.81 -8.89
C ARG A 122 -16.70 22.96 -8.04
N SER A 123 -16.49 22.90 -6.71
CA SER A 123 -17.22 22.00 -5.80
C SER A 123 -17.23 20.53 -6.26
N GLN A 124 -16.14 20.10 -6.89
CA GLN A 124 -15.96 18.73 -7.37
C GLN A 124 -14.96 17.98 -6.48
N PRO A 125 -15.15 16.67 -6.27
CA PRO A 125 -14.17 15.87 -5.56
C PRO A 125 -12.86 15.85 -6.35
N TYR A 126 -11.74 16.02 -5.64
CA TYR A 126 -10.42 15.93 -6.26
C TYR A 126 -10.22 14.54 -6.90
N ARG A 127 -9.85 14.54 -8.18
CA ARG A 127 -9.39 13.35 -8.90
C ARG A 127 -8.16 13.73 -9.70
N TYR A 128 -7.16 12.85 -9.70
CA TYR A 128 -6.04 13.02 -10.59
C TYR A 128 -6.52 12.90 -12.04
N ASP A 129 -6.16 13.88 -12.87
CA ASP A 129 -6.63 14.01 -14.25
C ASP A 129 -5.92 13.08 -15.23
N GLY A 130 -4.85 12.41 -14.80
CA GLY A 130 -4.13 11.45 -15.64
C GLY A 130 -3.36 12.10 -16.78
N ARG A 131 -2.97 13.38 -16.66
CA ARG A 131 -2.22 14.12 -17.71
C ARG A 131 -1.07 13.32 -18.31
N CYS A 132 -0.28 12.64 -17.47
CA CYS A 132 0.90 11.92 -17.92
C CYS A 132 0.60 10.61 -18.69
N LYS A 133 -0.66 10.17 -18.79
CA LYS A 133 -1.04 8.95 -19.52
C LYS A 133 -0.71 9.01 -21.01
N GLN A 134 -0.76 10.20 -21.60
CA GLN A 134 -0.59 10.42 -23.03
C GLN A 134 0.84 10.79 -23.42
N LEU A 135 1.79 10.80 -22.46
CA LEU A 135 3.18 11.15 -22.74
C LEU A 135 3.84 10.05 -23.57
N THR A 136 4.38 10.46 -24.72
CA THR A 136 5.22 9.61 -25.57
C THR A 136 6.55 9.31 -24.89
N GLU A 137 7.22 8.21 -25.27
CA GLU A 137 8.54 7.86 -24.72
C GLU A 137 9.56 8.99 -24.91
N LYS A 138 9.52 9.70 -26.05
CA LYS A 138 10.39 10.86 -26.30
C LYS A 138 10.17 11.98 -25.28
N GLN A 139 8.92 12.29 -24.96
CA GLN A 139 8.59 13.30 -23.95
C GLN A 139 8.99 12.85 -22.54
N GLN A 140 8.82 11.56 -22.23
CA GLN A 140 9.23 11.01 -20.94
C GLN A 140 10.75 11.09 -20.77
N ASN A 141 11.51 10.67 -21.77
CA ASN A 141 12.98 10.73 -21.74
C ASN A 141 13.48 12.18 -21.65
N PHE A 142 12.87 13.10 -22.40
CA PHE A 142 13.19 14.52 -22.27
C PHE A 142 13.00 15.05 -20.84
N ILE A 143 11.91 14.68 -20.17
CA ILE A 143 11.66 15.11 -18.77
C ILE A 143 12.67 14.47 -17.81
N ILE A 144 13.01 13.19 -18.02
CA ILE A 144 13.99 12.46 -17.20
C ILE A 144 15.39 13.09 -17.34
N ASP A 145 15.81 13.40 -18.57
CA ASP A 145 17.15 13.89 -18.87
C ASP A 145 17.38 15.34 -18.41
N ASN A 146 16.31 16.15 -18.32
CA ASN A 146 16.39 17.54 -17.87
C ASN A 146 16.25 17.71 -16.34
N ASN A 147 16.26 16.62 -15.55
CA ASN A 147 16.19 16.66 -14.08
C ASN A 147 15.02 17.47 -13.50
N ASP A 148 13.88 17.55 -14.21
CA ASP A 148 12.63 18.13 -13.69
C ASP A 148 11.91 17.13 -12.74
N ILE A 149 12.65 16.50 -11.81
CA ILE A 149 12.13 15.56 -10.80
C ILE A 149 12.58 15.99 -9.40
#